data_AF-A0A7S2QAX7-F1
#
_entry.id   AF-A0A7S2QAX7-F1
#
_cell.length_a   1.000
_cell.length_b   1.000
_cell.length_c   1.000
_cell.angle_alpha   90.00
_cell.angle_beta   90.00
_cell.angle_gamma   90.00
#
_symmetry.space_group_name_H-M   'P 1'
#
loop_
_entity.id
_entity.type
_entity.pdbx_description
1 polymer ?
#
loop_
_entity_poly.entity_id
_entity_poly.type
_entity_poly.pdbx_seq_one_letter_code
_entity_poly.pdbx_strand_id
1 'polypeptide(L)'
;DVVLEASVYDLARESARADALREGAEEEKQEETASKVDMLAPYLVDFMNKETGYVQLDSLQAELVFKKCTQDFRKRLTDRAEIIQNRLRDEQNQLRDRRAQMQRRGDNVEKEEREFEKYQSQAMFRTQILEQRLARHEMQAIEKFQELERLLQEDPRLAAMWQ
;
A
#
# COMPACT_ATOMS: atom_id res chain seq x y z
N ASP A 1 1.72 21.00 42.48
CA ASP A 1 1.89 20.21 41.25
C ASP A 1 1.33 20.96 40.06
N VAL A 2 2.20 21.34 39.11
CA VAL A 2 1.77 21.93 37.84
C VAL A 2 1.46 20.78 36.90
N VAL A 3 0.17 20.54 36.65
CA VAL A 3 -0.28 19.59 35.64
C VAL A 3 -0.13 20.27 34.29
N LEU A 4 0.82 19.81 33.48
CA LEU A 4 0.97 20.25 32.09
C LEU A 4 -0.17 19.62 31.27
N GLU A 5 -1.19 20.43 30.97
CA GLU A 5 -2.24 20.02 30.03
C GLU A 5 -1.62 19.81 28.65
N ALA A 6 -1.96 18.67 28.02
CA ALA A 6 -1.50 18.32 26.69
C ALA A 6 -1.78 19.49 25.75
N SER A 7 -0.73 19.99 25.11
CA SER A 7 -0.89 21.13 24.23
C SER A 7 -1.75 20.72 23.04
N VAL A 8 -2.43 21.68 22.42
CA VAL A 8 -3.11 21.45 21.13
C VAL A 8 -2.15 20.83 20.09
N TYR A 9 -0.84 21.05 20.25
CA TYR A 9 0.23 20.41 19.48
C TYR A 9 0.38 18.91 19.74
N ASP A 10 0.26 18.48 21.00
CA ASP A 10 0.34 17.08 21.38
C ASP A 10 -0.89 16.33 20.85
N LEU A 11 -2.08 16.96 20.97
CA LEU A 11 -3.35 16.37 20.55
C LEU A 11 -3.42 16.15 19.03
N ALA A 12 -3.00 17.12 18.21
CA ALA A 12 -3.01 17.00 16.75
C ALA A 12 -1.92 16.05 16.22
N ARG A 13 -0.79 15.98 16.92
CA ARG A 13 0.28 15.01 16.61
C ARG A 13 -0.16 13.60 16.96
N GLU A 14 -0.83 13.42 18.09
CA GLU A 14 -1.40 12.16 18.53
C GLU A 14 -2.51 11.70 17.60
N SER A 15 -3.39 12.58 17.13
CA SER A 15 -4.45 12.20 16.18
C SER A 15 -3.88 11.74 14.84
N ALA A 16 -2.92 12.48 14.26
CA ALA A 16 -2.26 12.09 13.02
C ALA A 16 -1.47 10.77 13.16
N ARG A 17 -0.85 10.55 14.33
CA ARG A 17 -0.22 9.27 14.66
C ARG A 17 -1.25 8.14 14.77
N ALA A 18 -2.36 8.37 15.47
CA ALA A 18 -3.40 7.38 15.67
C ALA A 18 -4.03 6.95 14.34
N ASP A 19 -4.32 7.90 13.45
CA ASP A 19 -4.83 7.59 12.11
C ASP A 19 -3.79 6.85 11.26
N ALA A 20 -2.53 7.29 11.26
CA ALA A 20 -1.47 6.60 10.53
C ALA A 20 -1.20 5.18 11.05
N LEU A 21 -1.33 4.97 12.37
CA LEU A 21 -1.16 3.66 13.01
C LEU A 21 -2.36 2.74 12.74
N ARG A 22 -3.58 3.30 12.75
CA ARG A 22 -4.81 2.58 12.45
C ARG A 22 -4.85 2.11 11.01
N GLU A 23 -4.55 2.99 10.05
CA GLU A 23 -4.43 2.61 8.64
C GLU A 23 -3.37 1.53 8.43
N GLY A 24 -2.18 1.67 9.05
CA GLY A 24 -1.12 0.67 8.95
C GLY A 24 -1.52 -0.69 9.53
N ALA A 25 -2.25 -0.70 10.66
CA ALA A 25 -2.73 -1.92 11.29
C ALA A 25 -3.88 -2.59 10.50
N GLU A 26 -4.76 -1.80 9.88
CA GLU A 26 -5.80 -2.30 8.98
C GLU A 26 -5.20 -2.90 7.70
N GLU A 27 -4.16 -2.26 7.15
CA GLU A 27 -3.39 -2.77 6.02
C GLU A 27 -2.69 -4.11 6.34
N GLU A 28 -2.04 -4.24 7.51
CA GLU A 28 -1.41 -5.51 7.93
C GLU A 28 -2.44 -6.63 8.14
N LYS A 29 -3.60 -6.33 8.74
CA LYS A 29 -4.68 -7.31 8.89
C LYS A 29 -5.25 -7.78 7.56
N GLN A 30 -5.48 -6.86 6.61
CA GLN A 30 -5.93 -7.23 5.28
C GLN A 30 -4.90 -8.12 4.58
N GLU A 31 -3.60 -7.85 4.74
CA GLU A 31 -2.53 -8.68 4.19
C GLU A 31 -2.46 -10.08 4.81
N GLU A 32 -2.58 -10.21 6.14
CA GLU A 32 -2.64 -11.53 6.80
C GLU A 32 -3.83 -12.37 6.31
N THR A 33 -4.99 -11.74 6.08
CA THR A 33 -6.16 -12.45 5.56
C THR A 33 -5.96 -12.88 4.11
N ALA A 34 -5.32 -12.06 3.28
CA ALA A 34 -5.03 -12.38 1.89
C ALA A 34 -4.03 -13.55 1.74
N SER A 35 -3.09 -13.70 2.66
CA SER A 35 -2.13 -14.82 2.69
C SER A 35 -2.80 -16.19 2.92
N LYS A 36 -3.95 -16.23 3.61
CA LYS A 36 -4.68 -17.48 3.91
C LYS A 36 -5.62 -17.93 2.78
N VAL A 37 -5.84 -17.09 1.77
CA VAL A 37 -6.73 -17.40 0.64
C VAL A 37 -5.91 -18.08 -0.45
N ASP A 38 -6.41 -19.20 -0.97
CA ASP A 38 -5.78 -19.89 -2.11
C ASP A 38 -5.69 -18.95 -3.31
N MET A 39 -4.46 -18.50 -3.61
CA MET A 39 -4.22 -17.53 -4.66
C MET A 39 -4.52 -18.09 -6.06
N LEU A 40 -4.39 -19.41 -6.25
CA LEU A 40 -4.59 -20.04 -7.54
C LEU A 40 -6.06 -20.33 -7.84
N ALA A 41 -6.89 -20.51 -6.81
CA ALA A 41 -8.29 -20.90 -6.96
C ALA A 41 -9.06 -20.11 -8.04
N PRO A 42 -8.97 -18.76 -8.13
CA PRO A 42 -9.67 -17.98 -9.15
C PRO A 42 -9.26 -18.31 -10.59
N TYR A 43 -8.01 -18.72 -10.81
CA TYR A 43 -7.49 -19.03 -12.14
C TYR A 43 -7.74 -20.48 -12.57
N LEU A 44 -8.12 -21.33 -11.61
CA LEU A 44 -8.36 -22.76 -11.84
C LEU A 44 -9.84 -23.11 -12.06
N VAL A 45 -10.76 -22.17 -11.80
CA VAL A 45 -12.21 -22.39 -11.91
C VAL A 45 -12.61 -22.94 -13.29
N ASP A 46 -12.00 -22.40 -14.35
CA ASP A 46 -12.32 -22.79 -15.73
C ASP A 46 -11.80 -24.18 -16.11
N PHE A 47 -10.85 -24.73 -15.33
CA PHE A 47 -10.21 -26.02 -15.57
C PHE A 47 -10.70 -27.11 -14.61
N MET A 48 -11.67 -26.79 -13.75
CA MET A 48 -12.21 -27.72 -12.78
C MET A 48 -13.18 -28.69 -13.46
N ASN A 49 -12.89 -29.99 -13.35
CA ASN A 49 -13.82 -31.01 -13.83
C ASN A 49 -15.07 -31.04 -12.93
N LYS A 50 -16.25 -30.83 -13.51
CA LYS A 50 -17.53 -30.74 -12.77
C LYS A 50 -17.98 -32.06 -12.14
N GLU A 51 -17.50 -33.19 -12.65
CA GLU A 51 -17.88 -34.52 -12.17
C GLU A 51 -16.93 -35.00 -11.07
N THR A 52 -15.63 -34.74 -11.23
CA THR A 52 -14.61 -35.23 -10.30
C THR A 52 -14.16 -34.20 -9.26
N GLY A 53 -14.39 -32.90 -9.52
CA GLY A 53 -13.94 -31.79 -8.67
C GLY A 53 -12.44 -31.53 -8.71
N TYR A 54 -11.68 -32.28 -9.51
CA TYR A 54 -10.24 -32.11 -9.65
C TYR A 54 -9.88 -31.22 -10.83
N VAL A 55 -8.76 -30.53 -10.69
CA VAL A 55 -8.13 -29.73 -11.75
C VAL A 55 -7.08 -30.60 -12.44
N GLN A 56 -7.15 -30.67 -13.77
CA GLN A 56 -6.10 -31.28 -14.59
C GLN A 56 -5.74 -30.29 -15.70
N LEU A 57 -4.50 -29.82 -15.67
CA LEU A 57 -3.96 -28.88 -16.65
C LEU A 57 -3.02 -29.63 -17.60
N ASP A 58 -3.09 -29.28 -18.88
CA ASP A 58 -1.97 -29.53 -19.79
C ASP A 58 -0.83 -28.52 -19.56
N SER A 59 0.31 -28.74 -20.21
CA SER A 59 1.50 -27.89 -20.06
C SER A 59 1.23 -26.42 -20.42
N LEU A 60 0.47 -26.16 -21.49
CA LEU A 60 0.16 -24.81 -21.96
C LEU A 60 -0.82 -24.09 -21.03
N GLN A 61 -1.80 -24.82 -20.50
CA GLN A 61 -2.77 -24.33 -19.53
C GLN A 61 -2.10 -23.99 -18.20
N ALA A 62 -1.19 -24.84 -17.72
CA ALA A 62 -0.40 -24.58 -16.53
C ALA A 62 0.47 -23.32 -16.70
N GLU A 63 1.12 -23.17 -17.86
CA GLU A 63 1.90 -21.96 -18.17
C GLU A 63 1.01 -20.69 -18.25
N LEU A 64 -0.18 -20.81 -18.82
CA LEU A 64 -1.14 -19.70 -18.88
C LEU A 64 -1.60 -19.26 -17.49
N VAL A 65 -1.94 -20.22 -16.62
CA VAL A 65 -2.35 -19.95 -15.23
C VAL A 65 -1.20 -19.30 -14.45
N PHE A 66 0.01 -19.85 -14.58
CA PHE A 66 1.22 -19.28 -13.98
C PHE A 66 1.41 -17.82 -14.40
N LYS A 67 1.40 -17.54 -15.71
CA LYS A 67 1.57 -16.18 -16.25
C LYS A 67 0.49 -15.22 -15.77
N LYS A 68 -0.78 -15.62 -15.79
CA LYS A 68 -1.90 -14.78 -15.32
C LYS A 68 -1.76 -14.44 -13.84
N CYS A 69 -1.52 -15.45 -13.00
CA CYS A 69 -1.38 -15.27 -11.55
C CYS A 69 -0.23 -14.30 -11.23
N THR A 70 0.94 -14.51 -11.84
CA THR A 70 2.13 -13.66 -11.65
C THR A 70 1.90 -12.24 -12.16
N GLN A 71 1.25 -12.07 -13.31
CA GLN A 71 0.95 -10.75 -13.87
C GLN A 71 -0.04 -9.96 -13.00
N ASP A 72 -1.10 -10.61 -12.53
CA ASP A 72 -2.10 -9.98 -11.67
C ASP A 72 -1.52 -9.63 -10.30
N PHE A 73 -0.64 -10.48 -9.76
CA PHE A 73 0.10 -10.15 -8.53
C PHE A 73 1.02 -8.95 -8.72
N ARG A 74 1.81 -8.92 -9.81
CA ARG A 74 2.66 -7.77 -10.14
C ARG A 74 1.84 -6.49 -10.26
N LYS A 75 0.71 -6.56 -10.96
CA LYS A 75 -0.21 -5.42 -11.11
C LYS A 75 -0.70 -4.93 -9.76
N ARG A 76 -1.13 -5.82 -8.85
CA ARG A 76 -1.56 -5.43 -7.50
C ARG A 76 -0.47 -4.71 -6.71
N LEU A 77 0.78 -5.17 -6.79
CA LEU A 77 1.91 -4.50 -6.15
C LEU A 77 2.15 -3.11 -6.77
N THR A 78 2.11 -3.00 -8.11
CA THR A 78 2.26 -1.72 -8.80
C THR A 78 1.14 -0.74 -8.45
N ASP A 79 -0.12 -1.17 -8.53
CA ASP A 79 -1.30 -0.35 -8.20
C ASP A 79 -1.21 0.17 -6.76
N ARG A 80 -0.74 -0.66 -5.81
CA ARG A 80 -0.56 -0.24 -4.42
C ARG A 80 0.53 0.83 -4.26
N ALA A 81 1.68 0.65 -4.93
CA ALA A 81 2.72 1.68 -4.94
C ALA A 81 2.21 2.99 -5.55
N GLU A 82 1.42 2.91 -6.62
CA GLU A 82 0.84 4.07 -7.29
C GLU A 82 -0.14 4.83 -6.38
N ILE A 83 -0.94 4.15 -5.56
CA ILE A 83 -1.80 4.78 -4.56
C ILE A 83 -0.97 5.60 -3.56
N ILE A 84 0.12 5.04 -3.04
CA ILE A 84 1.00 5.74 -2.07
C ILE A 84 1.66 6.94 -2.75
N GLN A 85 2.18 6.76 -3.97
CA GLN A 85 2.80 7.85 -4.74
C GLN A 85 1.82 8.96 -5.07
N ASN A 86 0.56 8.65 -5.42
CA ASN A 86 -0.46 9.65 -5.68
C ASN A 86 -0.77 10.46 -4.42
N ARG A 87 -0.93 9.80 -3.26
CA ARG A 87 -1.09 10.50 -1.97
C ARG A 87 0.10 11.40 -1.64
N LEU A 88 1.32 10.95 -1.92
CA LEU A 88 2.53 11.75 -1.72
C LEU A 88 2.55 13.00 -2.62
N ARG A 89 2.20 12.83 -3.90
CA ARG A 89 2.07 13.96 -4.85
C ARG A 89 0.99 14.93 -4.42
N ASP A 90 -0.14 14.44 -3.92
CA ASP A 90 -1.24 15.27 -3.44
C ASP A 90 -0.84 16.12 -2.22
N GLU A 91 -0.18 15.52 -1.22
CA GLU A 91 0.36 16.26 -0.07
C GLU A 91 1.37 17.33 -0.50
N GLN A 92 2.28 17.00 -1.42
CA GLN A 92 3.27 17.95 -1.95
C GLN A 92 2.61 19.10 -2.74
N ASN A 93 1.60 18.78 -3.56
CA ASN A 93 0.83 19.77 -4.32
C ASN A 93 0.05 20.70 -3.40
N GLN A 94 -0.63 20.16 -2.38
CA GLN A 94 -1.36 20.97 -1.40
C GLN A 94 -0.42 21.94 -0.66
N LEU A 95 0.76 21.46 -0.24
CA LEU A 95 1.75 22.32 0.42
C LEU A 95 2.27 23.42 -0.51
N ARG A 96 2.55 23.08 -1.78
CA ARG A 96 2.97 24.05 -2.80
C ARG A 96 1.91 25.10 -3.04
N ASP A 97 0.66 24.69 -3.22
CA ASP A 97 -0.45 25.58 -3.54
C ASP A 97 -0.76 26.51 -2.34
N ARG A 98 -0.70 25.99 -1.11
CA ARG A 98 -0.84 26.78 0.11
C ARG A 98 0.28 27.81 0.25
N ARG A 99 1.53 27.44 -0.06
CA ARG A 99 2.68 28.35 -0.07
C ARG A 99 2.50 29.46 -1.11
N ALA A 100 2.04 29.11 -2.31
CA ALA A 100 1.78 30.09 -3.37
C ALA A 100 0.64 31.05 -3.01
N GLN A 101 -0.40 30.58 -2.32
CA GLN A 101 -1.48 31.42 -1.82
C GLN A 101 -0.99 32.42 -0.77
N MET A 102 -0.14 31.99 0.18
CA MET A 102 0.47 32.89 1.17
C MET A 102 1.32 33.98 0.50
N GLN A 103 2.19 33.60 -0.44
CA GLN A 103 3.05 34.56 -1.16
C GLN A 103 2.25 35.63 -1.91
N ARG A 104 1.07 35.30 -2.44
CA ARG A 104 0.21 36.24 -3.16
C ARG A 104 -0.56 37.20 -2.24
N ARG A 105 -0.76 36.85 -0.97
CA ARG A 105 -1.65 37.60 -0.06
C ARG A 105 -1.03 38.84 0.57
N GLY A 106 0.30 38.96 0.62
CA GLY A 106 1.05 40.16 1.02
C GLY A 106 0.68 40.75 2.40
N ASP A 107 1.63 40.71 3.35
CA ASP A 107 1.64 41.50 4.60
C ASP A 107 0.49 41.36 5.63
N ASN A 108 -0.34 40.31 5.57
CA ASN A 108 -1.22 39.96 6.70
C ASN A 108 -0.51 39.16 7.81
N VAL A 109 0.30 39.90 8.57
CA VAL A 109 0.52 39.91 10.03
C VAL A 109 0.51 38.55 10.76
N GLU A 110 1.70 37.93 10.87
CA GLU A 110 2.23 37.03 11.93
C GLU A 110 1.41 35.80 12.39
N LYS A 111 0.09 35.91 12.60
CA LYS A 111 -0.80 34.81 12.95
C LYS A 111 -1.01 33.84 11.77
N GLU A 112 -1.18 34.37 10.56
CA GLU A 112 -1.28 33.53 9.34
C GLU A 112 0.04 32.79 9.08
N GLU A 113 1.17 33.40 9.43
CA GLU A 113 2.50 32.80 9.30
C GLU A 113 2.70 31.64 10.27
N ARG A 114 2.35 31.81 11.56
CA ARG A 114 2.38 30.71 12.54
C ARG A 114 1.43 29.58 12.19
N GLU A 115 0.24 29.87 11.66
CA GLU A 115 -0.70 28.84 11.18
C GLU A 115 -0.15 28.10 9.95
N PHE A 116 0.54 28.80 9.05
CA PHE A 116 1.21 28.20 7.90
C PHE A 116 2.39 27.32 8.32
N GLU A 117 3.23 27.74 9.26
CA GLU A 117 4.31 26.92 9.82
C GLU A 117 3.78 25.63 10.44
N LYS A 118 2.66 25.71 11.18
CA LYS A 118 1.97 24.53 11.71
C LYS A 118 1.56 23.59 10.59
N TYR A 119 0.87 24.10 9.57
CA TYR A 119 0.44 23.31 8.42
C TYR A 119 1.64 22.67 7.70
N GLN A 120 2.72 23.43 7.48
CA GLN A 120 3.93 22.95 6.84
C GLN A 120 4.57 21.82 7.65
N SER A 121 4.71 21.97 8.97
CA SER A 121 5.28 20.91 9.81
C SER A 121 4.45 19.62 9.77
N GLN A 122 3.12 19.73 9.74
CA GLN A 122 2.22 18.59 9.60
C GLN A 122 2.32 17.93 8.22
N ALA A 123 2.32 18.71 7.15
CA ALA A 123 2.46 18.20 5.78
C ALA A 123 3.81 17.51 5.57
N MET A 124 4.90 18.06 6.12
CA MET A 124 6.22 17.41 6.10
C MET A 124 6.21 16.08 6.85
N PHE A 125 5.56 16.02 8.01
CA PHE A 125 5.43 14.77 8.77
C PHE A 125 4.64 13.71 7.99
N ARG A 126 3.49 14.07 7.39
CA ARG A 126 2.71 13.16 6.53
C ARG A 126 3.53 12.68 5.32
N THR A 127 4.28 13.59 4.70
CA THR A 127 5.21 13.27 3.60
C THR A 127 6.23 12.21 4.01
N GLN A 128 6.89 12.38 5.16
CA GLN A 128 7.86 11.40 5.67
C GLN A 128 7.24 10.03 5.93
N ILE A 129 6.01 9.98 6.48
CA ILE A 129 5.29 8.71 6.68
C ILE A 129 4.99 8.04 5.34
N LEU A 130 4.53 8.79 4.34
CA LEU A 130 4.25 8.25 3.00
C LEU A 130 5.53 7.75 2.30
N GLU A 131 6.65 8.46 2.44
CA GLU A 131 7.96 8.02 1.94
C GLU A 131 8.41 6.73 2.61
N GLN A 132 8.29 6.63 3.94
CA GLN A 132 8.62 5.41 4.68
C GLN A 132 7.71 4.24 4.28
N ARG A 133 6.42 4.49 4.09
CA ARG A 133 5.46 3.47 3.61
C ARG A 133 5.81 2.99 2.21
N LEU A 134 6.18 3.91 1.30
CA LEU A 134 6.59 3.56 -0.06
C LEU A 134 7.85 2.68 -0.03
N ALA A 135 8.88 3.09 0.70
CA ALA A 135 10.12 2.33 0.82
C ALA A 135 9.90 0.94 1.44
N ARG A 136 9.06 0.84 2.48
CA ARG A 136 8.67 -0.44 3.07
C ARG A 136 7.94 -1.32 2.06
N HIS A 137 7.01 -0.75 1.31
CA HIS A 137 6.26 -1.47 0.29
C HIS A 137 7.17 -1.99 -0.83
N GLU A 138 8.13 -1.19 -1.31
CA GLU A 138 9.09 -1.62 -2.34
C GLU A 138 9.94 -2.81 -1.88
N MET A 139 10.44 -2.78 -0.63
CA MET A 139 11.20 -3.89 -0.06
C MET A 139 10.35 -5.15 0.10
N GLN A 140 9.15 -5.02 0.67
CA GLN A 140 8.23 -6.15 0.87
C GLN A 140 7.68 -6.70 -0.46
N ALA A 141 7.51 -5.86 -1.47
CA ALA A 141 7.03 -6.29 -2.79
C ALA A 141 8.00 -7.27 -3.45
N ILE A 142 9.32 -7.05 -3.29
CA ILE A 142 10.35 -7.97 -3.77
C ILE A 142 10.24 -9.33 -3.08
N GLU A 143 10.20 -9.34 -1.74
CA GLU A 143 10.09 -10.56 -0.95
C GLU A 143 8.81 -11.34 -1.29
N LYS A 144 7.68 -10.65 -1.35
CA LYS A 144 6.38 -11.25 -1.69
C LYS A 144 6.34 -11.81 -3.11
N PHE A 145 6.98 -11.15 -4.06
CA PHE A 145 7.05 -11.65 -5.43
C PHE A 145 7.88 -12.93 -5.53
N GLN A 146 9.03 -12.98 -4.83
CA GLN A 146 9.84 -14.19 -4.75
C GLN A 146 9.12 -15.35 -4.06
N GLU A 147 8.39 -15.06 -2.97
CA GLU A 147 7.57 -16.05 -2.29
C GLU A 147 6.49 -16.60 -3.21
N LEU A 148 5.81 -15.75 -3.98
CA LEU A 148 4.84 -16.19 -4.97
C LEU A 148 5.46 -17.11 -6.03
N GLU A 149 6.59 -16.71 -6.62
CA GLU A 149 7.25 -17.54 -7.64
C GLU A 149 7.61 -18.92 -7.09
N ARG A 150 8.13 -18.99 -5.86
CA ARG A 150 8.41 -20.25 -5.18
C ARG A 150 7.14 -21.08 -4.98
N LEU A 151 6.07 -20.48 -4.46
CA LEU A 151 4.79 -21.18 -4.25
C LEU A 151 4.23 -21.74 -5.56
N LEU A 152 4.31 -20.98 -6.65
CA LEU A 152 3.84 -21.44 -7.96
C LEU A 152 4.70 -22.54 -8.56
N GLN A 153 6.02 -22.53 -8.32
CA GLN A 153 6.92 -23.60 -8.76
C GLN A 153 6.70 -24.90 -7.99
N GLU A 154 6.41 -24.81 -6.70
CA GLU A 154 6.17 -25.95 -5.81
C GLU A 154 4.72 -26.48 -5.87
N ASP A 155 3.77 -25.74 -6.46
CA ASP A 155 2.36 -26.14 -6.47
C ASP A 155 2.10 -27.34 -7.42
N PRO A 156 1.58 -28.47 -6.90
CA PRO A 156 1.38 -29.68 -7.69
C PRO A 156 0.37 -29.50 -8.82
N ARG A 157 -0.54 -28.53 -8.72
CA ARG A 157 -1.55 -28.24 -9.75
C ARG A 157 -0.94 -27.64 -11.01
N LEU A 158 0.27 -27.06 -10.90
CA LEU A 158 1.02 -26.48 -12.02
C LEU A 158 2.17 -27.37 -12.52
N ALA A 159 2.34 -28.57 -11.95
CA ALA A 159 3.47 -29.45 -12.25
C ALA A 159 3.60 -29.83 -13.75
N ALA A 160 2.49 -29.84 -14.49
CA ALA A 160 2.46 -30.11 -15.94
C ALA A 160 3.28 -29.11 -16.77
N MET A 161 3.63 -27.94 -16.21
CA MET A 161 4.51 -26.97 -16.86
C MET A 161 5.97 -27.44 -16.95
N TRP A 162 6.36 -28.41 -16.10
CA TRP A 162 7.75 -28.90 -15.98
C TRP A 162 7.94 -30.34 -16.45
N GLN A 163 6.91 -30.95 -17.03
CA GLN A 163 6.90 -32.32 -17.56
C GLN A 163 7.03 -32.32 -19.08
#